data_AF-A0A9W8PNU9-F1
#
_entry.id   AF-A0A9W8PNU9-F1
#
_cell.length_a   1.000
_cell.length_b   1.000
_cell.length_c   1.000
_cell.angle_alpha   90.00
_cell.angle_beta   90.00
_cell.angle_gamma   90.00
#
_symmetry.space_group_name_H-M   'P 1'
#
loop_
_entity.id
_entity.type
_entity.pdbx_description
1 polymer ?
#
loop_
_entity_poly.entity_id
_entity_poly.type
_entity_poly.pdbx_seq_one_letter_code
_entity_poly.pdbx_strand_id
1 'polypeptide(L)'
;MHGPSECMGNIIELCARELYPDPKINLGFIMCLSRDYQDIPGRSLVEDCALESAIDFQQLNDCAVKEDGAYGLSLLRHSIKRTADAGVTKSATIRLNGEVYCIRDGGEWSDCPHGSGVNDLLIAIEKLRRQS
;
A
#
# COMPACT_ATOMS: atom_id res chain seq x y z
N MET A 1 3.30 -12.44 -10.83
CA MET A 1 2.58 -11.21 -11.22
C MET A 1 1.10 -11.54 -11.17
N HIS A 2 0.32 -10.82 -10.37
CA HIS A 2 -1.02 -11.25 -9.92
C HIS A 2 -2.18 -10.81 -10.83
N GLY A 3 -1.88 -10.42 -12.08
CA GLY A 3 -2.87 -10.12 -13.12
C GLY A 3 -3.57 -8.76 -12.97
N PRO A 4 -4.56 -8.47 -13.84
CA PRO A 4 -5.24 -7.17 -13.87
C PRO A 4 -5.97 -6.78 -12.57
N SER A 5 -6.45 -7.78 -11.81
CA SER A 5 -7.15 -7.56 -10.54
C SER A 5 -6.27 -6.86 -9.50
N GLU A 6 -5.00 -7.25 -9.38
CA GLU A 6 -4.03 -6.57 -8.51
C GLU A 6 -3.78 -5.13 -8.96
N CYS A 7 -3.70 -4.87 -10.27
CA CYS A 7 -3.54 -3.51 -10.77
C CYS A 7 -4.74 -2.63 -10.41
N MET A 8 -5.97 -3.17 -10.51
CA MET A 8 -7.17 -2.44 -10.09
C MET A 8 -7.21 -2.22 -8.57
N GLY A 9 -6.82 -3.23 -7.79
CA GLY A 9 -6.64 -3.09 -6.34
C GLY A 9 -5.71 -1.95 -5.97
N ASN A 10 -4.52 -1.90 -6.58
CA ASN A 10 -3.57 -0.81 -6.37
C ASN A 10 -4.15 0.57 -6.73
N ILE A 11 -4.94 0.67 -7.80
CA ILE A 11 -5.62 1.92 -8.17
C ILE A 11 -6.61 2.34 -7.09
N ILE A 12 -7.41 1.42 -6.57
CA ILE A 12 -8.38 1.67 -5.49
C ILE A 12 -7.67 2.15 -4.22
N GLU A 13 -6.59 1.47 -3.81
CA GLU A 13 -5.79 1.88 -2.65
C GLU A 13 -5.14 3.26 -2.83
N LEU A 14 -4.64 3.56 -4.04
CA LEU A 14 -4.08 4.87 -4.37
C LEU A 14 -5.16 5.97 -4.36
N CYS A 15 -6.34 5.70 -4.91
CA CYS A 15 -7.47 6.62 -4.85
C CYS A 15 -7.90 6.91 -3.40
N ALA A 16 -7.95 5.89 -2.53
CA ALA A 16 -8.23 6.10 -1.11
C ALA A 16 -7.19 7.03 -0.45
N ARG A 17 -5.90 6.88 -0.78
CA ARG A 17 -4.83 7.76 -0.27
C ARG A 17 -4.91 9.18 -0.79
N GLU A 18 -5.26 9.39 -2.06
CA GLU A 18 -5.41 10.71 -2.66
C GLU A 18 -6.60 11.48 -2.08
N LEU A 19 -7.74 10.80 -1.89
CA LEU A 19 -8.96 11.42 -1.37
C LEU A 19 -8.95 11.59 0.15
N TYR A 20 -8.33 10.64 0.87
CA TYR A 20 -8.31 10.59 2.33
C TYR A 20 -6.87 10.53 2.85
N PRO A 21 -6.14 11.66 2.88
CA PRO A 21 -4.71 11.66 3.22
C PRO A 21 -4.41 11.33 4.69
N ASP A 22 -5.40 11.34 5.59
CA ASP A 22 -5.22 10.88 6.97
C ASP A 22 -4.86 9.38 6.98
N PRO A 23 -3.65 9.00 7.44
CA PRO A 23 -3.22 7.61 7.48
C PRO A 23 -4.15 6.69 8.27
N LYS A 24 -4.87 7.20 9.29
CA LYS A 24 -5.81 6.37 10.06
C LYS A 24 -6.97 5.89 9.19
N ILE A 25 -7.39 6.73 8.24
CA ILE A 25 -8.49 6.43 7.32
C ILE A 25 -7.98 5.54 6.19
N ASN A 26 -6.99 6.01 5.41
CA ASN A 26 -6.56 5.25 4.24
C ASN A 26 -5.85 3.94 4.60
N LEU A 27 -5.04 3.88 5.67
CA LEU A 27 -4.44 2.62 6.10
C LEU A 27 -5.48 1.70 6.73
N GLY A 28 -6.51 2.24 7.40
CA GLY A 28 -7.64 1.43 7.87
C GLY A 28 -8.30 0.66 6.73
N PHE A 29 -8.59 1.38 5.64
CA PHE A 29 -9.16 0.81 4.42
C PHE A 29 -8.25 -0.23 3.76
N ILE A 30 -6.98 0.12 3.52
CA ILE A 30 -5.99 -0.78 2.89
C ILE A 30 -5.78 -2.05 3.75
N MET A 31 -5.74 -1.91 5.07
CA MET A 31 -5.61 -3.05 5.98
C MET A 31 -6.85 -3.93 6.01
N CYS A 32 -8.05 -3.35 5.83
CA CYS A 32 -9.29 -4.12 5.66
C CYS A 32 -9.23 -4.96 4.37
N LEU A 33 -8.93 -4.33 3.22
CA LEU A 33 -8.78 -5.03 1.94
C LEU A 33 -7.75 -6.16 2.00
N SER A 34 -6.62 -5.91 2.66
CA SER A 34 -5.51 -6.87 2.76
C SER A 34 -5.86 -8.16 3.50
N ARG A 35 -6.94 -8.19 4.30
CA ARG A 35 -7.39 -9.41 4.99
C ARG A 35 -7.97 -10.43 4.04
N ASP A 36 -8.67 -9.97 3.01
CA ASP A 36 -9.34 -10.78 1.99
C ASP A 36 -8.79 -10.42 0.60
N TYR A 37 -7.47 -10.29 0.50
CA TYR A 37 -6.78 -9.77 -0.69
C TYR A 37 -7.06 -10.56 -1.99
N GLN A 38 -7.50 -11.82 -1.87
CA GLN A 38 -7.88 -12.66 -3.01
C GLN A 38 -9.15 -12.16 -3.71
N ASP A 39 -10.02 -11.47 -2.98
CA ASP A 39 -11.29 -10.97 -3.47
C ASP A 39 -11.19 -9.57 -4.06
N ILE A 40 -10.02 -8.92 -4.02
CA ILE A 40 -9.78 -7.62 -4.65
C ILE A 40 -9.82 -7.77 -6.19
N PRO A 41 -10.52 -6.89 -6.95
CA PRO A 41 -11.21 -5.65 -6.55
C PRO A 41 -12.73 -5.81 -6.39
N GLY A 42 -13.18 -6.93 -5.84
CA GLY A 42 -14.58 -7.28 -5.66
C GLY A 42 -15.37 -6.19 -4.96
N ARG A 43 -16.46 -5.76 -5.60
CA ARG A 43 -17.25 -4.60 -5.16
C ARG A 43 -17.73 -4.70 -3.71
N SER A 44 -18.21 -5.86 -3.27
CA SER A 44 -18.68 -6.06 -1.89
C SER A 44 -17.57 -5.74 -0.89
N LEU A 45 -16.39 -6.34 -1.07
CA LEU A 45 -15.22 -6.10 -0.21
C LEU A 45 -14.85 -4.61 -0.17
N VAL A 46 -14.83 -3.95 -1.33
CA VAL A 46 -14.48 -2.53 -1.42
C VAL A 46 -15.51 -1.64 -0.72
N GLU A 47 -16.81 -1.90 -0.90
CA GLU A 47 -17.90 -1.18 -0.22
C GLU A 47 -17.87 -1.38 1.29
N ASP A 48 -17.69 -2.63 1.75
CA ASP A 48 -17.64 -2.98 3.17
C ASP A 48 -16.44 -2.29 3.86
N CYS A 49 -15.24 -2.41 3.27
CA CYS A 49 -14.05 -1.76 3.81
C CYS A 49 -14.13 -0.23 3.77
N ALA A 50 -14.76 0.34 2.73
CA ALA A 50 -14.97 1.78 2.64
C ALA A 50 -15.87 2.27 3.77
N LEU A 51 -16.97 1.56 4.04
CA LEU A 51 -17.89 1.85 5.14
C LEU A 51 -17.18 1.77 6.50
N GLU A 52 -16.42 0.70 6.77
CA GLU A 52 -15.66 0.53 8.02
C GLU A 52 -14.67 1.67 8.28
N SER A 53 -14.12 2.24 7.22
CA SER A 53 -13.08 3.28 7.28
C SER A 53 -13.62 4.69 7.09
N ALA A 54 -14.95 4.88 7.02
CA ALA A 54 -15.59 6.17 6.72
C ALA A 54 -15.12 6.80 5.40
N ILE A 55 -14.85 5.97 4.39
CA ILE A 55 -14.58 6.36 3.01
C ILE A 55 -15.90 6.34 2.23
N ASP A 56 -16.12 7.38 1.43
CA ASP A 56 -17.24 7.46 0.50
C ASP A 56 -16.93 6.59 -0.73
N PHE A 57 -17.66 5.48 -0.85
CA PHE A 57 -17.49 4.55 -1.96
C PHE A 57 -17.70 5.21 -3.33
N GLN A 58 -18.64 6.16 -3.45
CA GLN A 58 -18.90 6.83 -4.72
C GLN A 58 -17.70 7.69 -5.12
N GLN A 59 -17.13 8.45 -4.18
CA GLN A 59 -15.91 9.24 -4.45
C GLN A 59 -14.72 8.35 -4.83
N LEU A 60 -14.59 7.21 -4.15
CA LEU A 60 -13.57 6.21 -4.46
C LEU A 60 -13.72 5.64 -5.88
N ASN A 61 -14.94 5.23 -6.24
CA ASN A 61 -15.28 4.73 -7.57
C ASN A 61 -15.05 5.82 -8.63
N ASP A 62 -15.51 7.04 -8.38
CA ASP A 62 -15.34 8.18 -9.29
C ASP A 62 -13.86 8.47 -9.53
N CYS A 63 -13.00 8.40 -8.52
CA CYS A 63 -11.55 8.51 -8.68
C CYS A 63 -10.99 7.41 -9.59
N ALA A 64 -11.41 6.15 -9.38
CA ALA A 64 -10.89 5.02 -10.13
C ALA A 64 -11.28 5.05 -11.62
N VAL A 65 -12.49 5.53 -11.94
CA VAL A 65 -13.01 5.60 -13.31
C VAL A 65 -12.86 6.97 -13.98
N LYS A 66 -12.36 7.97 -13.25
CA LYS A 66 -12.14 9.33 -13.78
C LYS A 66 -11.30 9.29 -15.05
N GLU A 67 -11.74 10.07 -16.04
CA GLU A 67 -11.10 10.16 -17.36
C GLU A 67 -10.96 8.79 -18.03
N ASP A 68 -12.03 7.98 -17.98
CA ASP A 68 -12.04 6.60 -18.51
C ASP A 68 -10.92 5.73 -17.88
N GLY A 69 -10.68 5.95 -16.58
CA GLY A 69 -9.63 5.29 -15.80
C GLY A 69 -8.22 5.85 -15.99
N ALA A 70 -8.02 6.86 -16.84
CA ALA A 70 -6.69 7.43 -17.09
C ALA A 70 -6.08 8.06 -15.82
N TYR A 71 -6.91 8.67 -14.97
CA TYR A 71 -6.45 9.26 -13.72
C TYR A 71 -5.89 8.21 -12.76
N GLY A 72 -6.66 7.16 -12.45
CA GLY A 72 -6.21 6.05 -11.60
C GLY A 72 -4.96 5.36 -12.15
N LEU A 73 -4.91 5.15 -13.47
CA LEU A 73 -3.72 4.60 -14.13
C LEU A 73 -2.49 5.51 -13.99
N SER A 74 -2.67 6.83 -13.99
CA SER A 74 -1.58 7.78 -13.76
C SER A 74 -1.02 7.68 -12.35
N LEU A 75 -1.87 7.51 -11.33
CA LEU A 75 -1.44 7.29 -9.94
C LEU A 75 -0.63 5.99 -9.84
N LEU A 76 -1.10 4.91 -10.47
CA LEU A 76 -0.38 3.63 -10.49
C LEU A 76 0.99 3.76 -11.14
N ARG A 77 1.10 4.46 -12.29
CA ARG A 77 2.37 4.72 -12.97
C ARG A 77 3.34 5.51 -12.09
N HIS A 78 2.86 6.54 -11.39
CA HIS A 78 3.70 7.30 -10.45
C HIS A 78 4.18 6.43 -9.28
N SER A 79 3.32 5.56 -8.74
CA SER A 79 3.69 4.62 -7.67
C SER A 79 4.76 3.62 -8.12
N ILE A 80 4.64 3.07 -9.34
CA ILE A 80 5.64 2.19 -9.96
C ILE A 80 6.97 2.93 -10.14
N LYS A 81 6.93 4.15 -10.69
CA LYS A 81 8.14 4.96 -10.88
C LYS A 81 8.86 5.21 -9.56
N ARG A 82 8.12 5.61 -8.51
CA ARG A 82 8.69 5.83 -7.17
C ARG A 82 9.35 4.57 -6.61
N THR A 83 8.74 3.41 -6.83
CA THR A 83 9.27 2.10 -6.40
C THR A 83 10.55 1.73 -7.17
N ALA A 84 10.58 2.00 -8.48
CA ALA A 84 11.75 1.78 -9.33
C ALA A 84 12.91 2.73 -8.97
N ASP A 85 12.63 4.02 -8.80
CA ASP A 85 13.63 5.03 -8.40
C ASP A 85 14.22 4.72 -7.00
N ALA A 86 13.49 3.97 -6.17
CA ALA A 86 13.92 3.46 -4.88
C ALA A 86 14.75 2.16 -4.93
N GLY A 87 14.98 1.59 -6.13
CA GLY A 87 15.71 0.34 -6.31
C GLY A 87 14.98 -0.91 -5.81
N VAL A 88 13.66 -0.84 -5.62
CA VAL A 88 12.87 -1.97 -5.11
C VAL A 88 12.55 -2.96 -6.22
N THR A 89 12.90 -4.22 -6.01
CA THR A 89 12.71 -5.31 -6.98
C THR A 89 11.81 -6.42 -6.48
N LYS A 90 11.54 -6.47 -5.16
CA LYS A 90 10.72 -7.50 -4.51
C LYS A 90 9.63 -6.87 -3.67
N SER A 91 8.44 -7.45 -3.72
CA SER A 91 7.36 -7.17 -2.77
C SER A 91 7.30 -8.32 -1.77
N ALA A 92 7.42 -8.11 -0.46
CA ALA A 92 7.52 -6.83 0.24
C ALA A 92 8.98 -6.40 0.50
N THR A 93 9.31 -5.14 0.22
CA THR A 93 10.57 -4.51 0.67
C THR A 93 10.25 -3.41 1.68
N ILE A 94 10.76 -3.52 2.89
CA ILE A 94 10.66 -2.49 3.92
C ILE A 94 11.88 -1.60 3.82
N ARG A 95 11.65 -0.28 3.78
CA ARG A 95 12.71 0.72 3.76
C ARG A 95 12.62 1.62 4.99
N LEU A 96 13.77 1.93 5.58
CA LEU A 96 13.89 2.81 6.74
C LEU A 96 15.00 3.82 6.46
N ASN A 97 14.72 5.12 6.65
CA ASN A 97 15.66 6.21 6.37
C ASN A 97 16.31 6.17 4.96
N GLY A 98 15.53 5.79 3.94
CA GLY A 98 16.02 5.71 2.57
C GLY A 98 16.78 4.42 2.21
N GLU A 99 17.07 3.56 3.18
CA GLU A 99 17.80 2.30 2.98
C GLU A 99 16.86 1.09 3.07
N VAL A 100 17.25 -0.04 2.46
CA VAL A 100 16.53 -1.32 2.61
C VAL A 100 16.75 -1.83 4.03
N TYR A 101 15.67 -2.04 4.76
CA TYR A 101 15.68 -2.54 6.13
C TYR A 101 15.56 -4.06 6.20
N CYS A 102 14.65 -4.63 5.39
CA CYS A 102 14.31 -6.06 5.40
C CYS A 102 13.43 -6.37 4.18
N ILE A 103 13.58 -7.57 3.61
CA ILE A 103 12.80 -8.04 2.45
C ILE A 103 12.04 -9.31 2.84
N ARG A 104 10.76 -9.39 2.48
CA ARG A 104 9.95 -10.60 2.59
C ARG A 104 9.51 -11.08 1.22
N ASP A 105 9.85 -12.32 0.89
CA ASP A 105 9.55 -12.91 -0.42
C ASP A 105 9.30 -14.41 -0.26
N GLY A 106 8.28 -14.94 -0.92
CA GLY A 106 7.90 -16.36 -0.78
C GLY A 106 7.53 -16.80 0.65
N GLY A 107 7.14 -15.87 1.52
CA GLY A 107 6.84 -16.13 2.93
C GLY A 107 8.04 -16.00 3.88
N GLU A 108 9.26 -15.93 3.33
CA GLU A 108 10.52 -15.91 4.06
C GLU A 108 11.09 -14.50 4.20
N TRP A 109 11.81 -14.25 5.30
CA TRP A 109 12.49 -13.00 5.56
C TRP A 109 13.98 -13.09 5.17
N SER A 110 14.49 -12.04 4.53
CA SER A 110 15.87 -11.95 4.05
C SER A 110 16.39 -10.51 4.11
N ASP A 111 17.70 -10.35 4.16
CA ASP A 111 18.36 -9.03 4.20
C ASP A 111 17.88 -8.14 5.36
N CYS A 112 17.73 -8.75 6.55
CA CYS A 112 17.25 -8.09 7.78
C CYS A 112 18.38 -8.02 8.83
N PRO A 113 19.42 -7.18 8.65
CA PRO A 113 20.61 -7.14 9.52
C PRO A 113 20.30 -6.75 10.98
N HIS A 114 19.12 -6.17 11.21
CA HIS A 114 18.65 -5.75 12.53
C HIS A 114 17.45 -6.55 13.03
N GLY A 115 17.05 -7.61 12.32
CA GLY A 115 15.89 -8.44 12.65
C GLY A 115 14.63 -8.07 11.86
N SER A 116 13.79 -9.07 11.61
CA SER A 116 12.53 -8.96 10.85
C SER A 116 11.29 -8.77 11.73
N GLY A 117 11.46 -8.76 13.05
CA GLY A 117 10.36 -8.58 14.00
C GLY A 117 9.84 -7.15 14.05
N VAL A 118 8.57 -7.00 14.43
CA VAL A 118 7.96 -5.67 14.63
C VAL A 118 8.73 -4.87 15.70
N ASN A 119 9.11 -5.52 16.80
CA ASN A 119 9.90 -4.88 17.86
C ASN A 119 11.28 -4.40 17.37
N ASP A 120 11.91 -5.16 16.47
CA ASP A 120 13.19 -4.79 15.88
C ASP A 120 13.07 -3.49 15.07
N LEU A 121 12.01 -3.41 14.25
CA LEU A 121 11.71 -2.22 13.46
C LEU A 121 11.39 -1.00 14.35
N LEU A 122 10.62 -1.19 15.42
CA LEU A 122 10.31 -0.11 16.37
C LEU A 122 11.58 0.45 17.04
N ILE A 123 12.47 -0.43 17.49
CA ILE A 123 13.75 -0.03 18.07
C ILE A 123 14.61 0.73 17.04
N ALA A 124 14.65 0.27 15.78
CA ALA A 124 15.39 0.93 14.71
C ALA A 124 14.84 2.35 14.42
N ILE A 125 13.52 2.49 14.33
CA ILE A 125 12.84 3.79 14.17
C ILE A 125 13.16 4.72 15.35
N GLU A 126 13.06 4.23 16.58
CA GLU A 126 13.34 5.04 17.76
C GLU A 126 14.78 5.54 17.82
N LYS A 127 15.75 4.70 17.41
CA LYS A 127 17.17 5.09 17.35
C LYS A 127 17.38 6.25 16.38
N LEU A 128 16.82 6.15 15.17
CA LEU A 128 16.93 7.21 14.15
C LEU A 128 16.25 8.52 14.60
N ARG A 129 15.07 8.42 15.21
CA ARG A 129 14.35 9.58 15.73
C ARG A 129 15.16 10.35 16.78
N ARG A 130 15.93 9.66 17.64
CA ARG A 130 16.77 10.30 18.67
C ARG A 130 18.06 10.93 18.11
N GLN A 131 18.43 10.58 16.87
CA GLN A 131 19.63 11.08 16.19
C GLN A 131 19.35 12.28 15.28
N SER A 132 18.07 12.62 15.07
CA SER A 132 17.60 13.79 14.30
C SER A 132 17.33 14.97 15.23
#